data_AF-A0ABD0K033-F1
#
_entry.id   AF-A0ABD0K033-F1
#
_cell.length_a   1.000
_cell.length_b   1.000
_cell.length_c   1.000
_cell.angle_alpha   90.00
_cell.angle_beta   90.00
_cell.angle_gamma   90.00
#
_symmetry.space_group_name_H-M   'P 1'
#
loop_
_entity.id
_entity.type
_entity.pdbx_description
1 polymer ?
#
loop_
_entity_poly.entity_id
_entity_poly.type
_entity_poly.pdbx_seq_one_letter_code
_entity_poly.pdbx_strand_id
1 'polypeptide(L)'
;GKCPVTEGHGEDRHIGNCLYNAGVGRHSSRDIYGREAFHQFSPQQYIVDPGLAQHDIQHYFKFPQSIGRECCSEATISFHYVDPDMILVLDHLFYRLSVYGRLKNMDKLQDLFEAKTVPMP
;
A
#
# COMPACT_ATOMS: atom_id res chain seq x y z
N GLY A 1 -21.76 24.91 -2.88
CA GLY A 1 -21.96 23.60 -2.24
C GLY A 1 -20.85 23.32 -1.25
N LYS A 2 -20.95 22.26 -0.43
CA LYS A 2 -19.94 21.87 0.57
C LYS A 2 -18.57 21.50 -0.02
N CYS A 3 -18.52 21.30 -1.34
CA CYS A 3 -17.35 20.88 -2.10
C CYS A 3 -17.23 21.81 -3.32
N PRO A 4 -16.32 22.79 -3.28
CA PRO A 4 -16.01 23.60 -4.46
C PRO A 4 -15.30 22.73 -5.50
N VAL A 5 -15.69 22.85 -6.77
CA VAL A 5 -14.90 22.28 -7.87
C VAL A 5 -13.68 23.16 -8.04
N THR A 6 -12.49 22.61 -7.87
CA THR A 6 -11.22 23.31 -8.07
C THR A 6 -10.42 22.56 -9.13
N GLU A 7 -10.04 23.25 -10.21
CA GLU A 7 -9.03 22.75 -11.14
C GLU A 7 -7.64 23.08 -10.59
N GLY A 8 -6.72 22.10 -10.52
CA GLY A 8 -5.34 22.30 -10.08
C GLY A 8 -4.76 21.17 -9.23
N HIS A 9 -3.61 21.44 -8.60
CA HIS A 9 -2.89 20.52 -7.72
C HIS A 9 -3.58 20.34 -6.36
N GLY A 10 -3.35 19.20 -5.70
CA GLY A 10 -3.87 18.93 -4.35
C GLY A 10 -5.30 18.39 -4.31
N GLU A 11 -5.73 17.70 -5.36
CA GLU A 11 -7.05 17.09 -5.49
C GLU A 11 -7.41 16.19 -4.29
N ASP A 12 -6.49 15.32 -3.84
CA ASP A 12 -6.66 14.50 -2.64
C ASP A 12 -7.01 15.31 -1.38
N ARG A 13 -6.37 16.48 -1.20
CA ARG A 13 -6.67 17.39 -0.08
C ARG A 13 -8.05 18.01 -0.22
N HIS A 14 -8.44 18.38 -1.44
CA HIS A 14 -9.76 18.94 -1.72
C HIS A 14 -10.88 17.93 -1.49
N ILE A 15 -10.70 16.68 -1.96
CA ILE A 15 -11.61 15.57 -1.68
C ILE A 15 -11.68 15.31 -0.16
N GLY A 16 -10.53 15.25 0.52
CA GLY A 16 -10.49 15.08 1.97
C GLY A 16 -11.28 16.16 2.74
N ASN A 17 -11.13 17.43 2.35
CA ASN A 17 -11.87 18.55 2.94
C ASN A 17 -13.38 18.47 2.64
N CYS A 18 -13.75 18.10 1.42
CA CYS A 18 -15.15 17.91 1.02
C CYS A 18 -15.82 16.82 1.87
N LEU A 19 -15.17 15.66 2.00
CA LEU A 19 -15.64 14.54 2.82
C LEU A 19 -15.78 14.97 4.29
N TYR A 20 -14.78 15.68 4.82
CA TYR A 20 -14.83 16.21 6.18
C TYR A 20 -16.02 17.16 6.41
N ASN A 21 -16.25 18.11 5.50
CA ASN A 21 -17.38 19.05 5.55
C ASN A 21 -18.75 18.36 5.36
N ALA A 22 -18.77 17.21 4.70
CA ALA A 22 -19.94 16.35 4.59
C ALA A 22 -20.20 15.52 5.86
N GLY A 23 -19.31 15.55 6.86
CA GLY A 23 -19.42 14.79 8.10
C GLY A 23 -18.77 13.41 8.03
N VAL A 24 -17.98 13.12 7.00
CA VAL A 24 -17.26 11.85 6.85
C VAL A 24 -15.93 11.93 7.61
N GLY A 25 -15.76 11.05 8.60
CA GLY A 25 -14.56 10.97 9.41
C GLY A 25 -13.39 10.27 8.70
N ARG A 26 -12.16 10.60 9.13
CA ARG A 26 -10.96 9.87 8.70
C ARG A 26 -10.81 8.58 9.50
N HIS A 27 -10.89 7.44 8.83
CA HIS A 27 -10.71 6.12 9.41
C HIS A 27 -9.28 5.59 9.19
N SER A 28 -8.83 4.70 10.08
CA SER A 28 -7.53 4.05 9.96
C SER A 28 -7.63 2.88 8.99
N SER A 29 -6.75 2.84 7.99
CA SER A 29 -6.55 1.69 7.09
C SER A 29 -5.43 0.76 7.58
N ARG A 30 -4.92 1.00 8.79
CA ARG A 30 -3.83 0.22 9.39
C ARG A 30 -4.33 -1.09 9.96
N ASP A 31 -3.46 -2.09 9.97
CA ASP A 31 -3.78 -3.38 10.56
C ASP A 31 -3.83 -3.34 12.10
N ILE A 32 -4.10 -4.50 12.71
CA ILE A 32 -4.21 -4.66 14.17
C ILE A 32 -2.92 -4.31 14.92
N TYR A 33 -1.79 -4.25 14.22
CA TYR A 33 -0.48 -3.88 14.77
C TYR A 33 -0.12 -2.41 14.47
N GLY A 34 -1.00 -1.68 13.79
CA GLY A 34 -0.81 -0.28 13.46
C GLY A 34 0.07 -0.03 12.23
N ARG A 35 0.27 -1.03 11.36
CA ARG A 35 1.07 -0.94 10.13
C ARG A 35 0.22 -0.54 8.94
N GLU A 36 0.79 0.20 7.99
CA GLU A 36 0.04 0.73 6.85
C GLU A 36 -0.32 -0.33 5.80
N ALA A 37 -1.48 -0.14 5.17
CA ALA A 37 -1.90 -0.93 4.00
C ALA A 37 -1.79 -0.15 2.67
N PHE A 38 -1.86 1.19 2.71
CA PHE A 38 -1.72 2.07 1.55
C PHE A 38 -0.49 2.94 1.73
N HIS A 39 0.42 2.93 0.76
CA HIS A 39 1.74 3.56 0.90
C HIS A 39 1.93 4.64 -0.16
N GLN A 40 2.14 5.87 0.26
CA GLN A 40 2.35 7.02 -0.63
C GLN A 40 3.74 7.06 -1.31
N PHE A 41 4.61 6.11 -0.99
CA PHE A 41 5.99 6.02 -1.48
C PHE A 41 6.31 4.58 -1.92
N SER A 42 7.48 4.40 -2.54
CA SER A 42 7.88 3.10 -3.07
C SER A 42 8.17 2.09 -1.94
N PRO A 43 8.11 0.78 -2.22
CA PRO A 43 8.47 -0.25 -1.24
C PRO A 43 9.88 -0.05 -0.67
N GLN A 44 10.84 0.34 -1.52
CA GLN A 44 12.22 0.59 -1.11
C GLN A 44 12.30 1.68 -0.04
N GLN A 45 11.50 2.73 -0.17
CA GLN A 45 11.49 3.82 0.81
C GLN A 45 10.95 3.36 2.17
N TYR A 46 9.91 2.52 2.20
CA TYR A 46 9.38 1.99 3.47
C TYR A 46 10.25 0.90 4.10
N ILE A 47 10.87 0.05 3.28
CA ILE A 47 11.55 -1.17 3.74
C ILE A 47 13.04 -0.95 3.99
N VAL A 48 13.70 -0.14 3.14
CA VAL A 48 15.17 -0.01 3.10
C VAL A 48 15.63 1.36 3.59
N ASP A 49 14.88 2.42 3.29
CA ASP A 49 15.32 3.79 3.54
C ASP A 49 14.83 4.35 4.90
N PRO A 50 15.73 4.64 5.85
CA PRO A 50 15.35 5.35 7.08
C PRO A 50 14.90 6.81 6.85
N GLY A 51 15.13 7.36 5.65
CA GLY A 51 14.83 8.73 5.28
C GLY A 51 13.35 9.12 5.33
N LEU A 52 12.40 8.17 5.22
CA LEU A 52 10.97 8.48 5.43
C LEU A 52 10.68 9.03 6.83
N ALA A 53 11.44 8.61 7.84
CA ALA A 53 11.33 9.17 9.19
C ALA A 53 11.94 10.59 9.30
N GLN A 54 12.82 10.98 8.36
CA GLN A 54 13.57 12.23 8.35
C GLN A 54 12.95 13.32 7.45
N HIS A 55 11.97 12.97 6.61
CA HIS A 55 11.26 13.93 5.77
C HIS A 55 10.15 14.67 6.55
N ASP A 56 9.92 15.94 6.18
CA ASP A 56 8.85 16.85 6.67
C ASP A 56 7.40 16.34 6.39
N ILE A 57 7.30 15.13 5.83
CA ILE A 57 6.04 14.45 5.49
C ILE A 57 5.27 13.98 6.71
N GLN A 58 5.92 13.88 7.89
CA GLN A 58 5.27 13.43 9.13
C GLN A 58 4.03 14.28 9.47
N HIS A 59 4.02 15.55 9.10
CA HIS A 59 2.88 16.45 9.31
C HIS A 59 1.63 16.08 8.50
N TYR A 60 1.76 15.33 7.41
CA TYR A 60 0.62 14.87 6.61
C TYR A 60 -0.01 13.59 7.17
N PHE A 61 0.73 12.83 7.98
CA PHE A 61 0.22 11.61 8.57
C PHE A 61 -0.55 11.88 9.85
N LYS A 62 -1.76 11.31 9.93
CA LYS A 62 -2.54 11.32 11.18
C LYS A 62 -1.89 10.44 12.27
N PHE A 63 -1.09 9.46 11.88
CA PHE A 63 -0.50 8.47 12.78
C PHE A 63 1.00 8.32 12.51
N PRO A 64 1.81 7.97 13.53
CA PRO A 64 3.22 7.70 13.34
C PRO A 64 3.45 6.55 12.38
N GLN A 65 4.50 6.66 11.58
CA GLN A 65 4.88 5.65 10.61
C GLN A 65 5.98 4.74 11.12
N SER A 66 5.83 3.45 10.84
CA SER A 66 6.87 2.46 11.05
C SER A 66 7.66 2.30 9.75
N ILE A 67 8.96 2.05 9.87
CA ILE A 67 9.87 1.80 8.74
C ILE A 67 10.58 0.46 8.92
N GLY A 68 11.23 -0.02 7.87
CA GLY A 68 11.96 -1.28 7.89
C GLY A 68 11.01 -2.47 7.93
N ARG A 69 11.40 -3.52 8.66
CA ARG A 69 10.65 -4.78 8.71
C ARG A 69 9.25 -4.67 9.33
N GLU A 70 9.03 -3.63 10.13
CA GLU A 70 7.76 -3.39 10.82
C GLU A 70 6.87 -2.36 10.10
N CYS A 71 7.28 -1.83 8.94
CA CYS A 71 6.55 -0.75 8.26
C CYS A 71 5.14 -1.14 7.86
N CYS A 72 5.02 -2.35 7.33
CA CYS A 72 4.03 -2.59 6.30
C CYS A 72 3.13 -3.74 6.74
N SER A 73 1.83 -3.55 6.54
CA SER A 73 0.87 -4.57 6.86
C SER A 73 1.11 -5.83 6.04
N GLU A 74 0.88 -6.99 6.64
CA GLU A 74 0.84 -8.25 5.90
C GLU A 74 -0.27 -8.30 4.84
N ALA A 75 -1.26 -7.40 4.96
CA ALA A 75 -2.33 -7.16 4.00
C ALA A 75 -2.14 -5.82 3.26
N THR A 76 -0.90 -5.50 2.89
CA THR A 76 -0.59 -4.33 2.05
C THR A 76 -1.40 -4.36 0.75
N ILE A 77 -1.97 -3.21 0.38
CA ILE A 77 -2.82 -3.02 -0.80
C ILE A 77 -2.06 -2.35 -1.94
N SER A 78 -1.34 -1.25 -1.69
CA SER A 78 -0.64 -0.52 -2.75
C SER A 78 0.60 0.24 -2.27
N PHE A 79 1.48 0.50 -3.23
CA PHE A 79 2.62 1.42 -3.12
C PHE A 79 2.57 2.42 -4.28
N HIS A 80 3.07 3.63 -4.04
CA HIS A 80 3.21 4.66 -5.07
C HIS A 80 4.64 4.68 -5.63
N TYR A 81 4.85 5.35 -6.76
CA TYR A 81 6.17 5.48 -7.41
C TYR A 81 6.88 4.14 -7.68
N VAL A 82 6.11 3.09 -8.00
CA VAL A 82 6.67 1.78 -8.37
C VAL A 82 6.96 1.77 -9.86
N ASP A 83 8.22 1.53 -10.23
CA ASP A 83 8.62 1.41 -11.63
C ASP A 83 8.16 0.06 -12.24
N PRO A 84 8.09 -0.05 -13.59
CA PRO A 84 7.61 -1.26 -14.25
C PRO A 84 8.35 -2.54 -13.87
N ASP A 85 9.66 -2.48 -13.69
CA ASP A 85 10.47 -3.66 -13.35
C ASP A 85 10.13 -4.13 -11.93
N MET A 86 9.99 -3.20 -10.99
CA MET A 86 9.58 -3.50 -9.62
C MET A 86 8.15 -4.07 -9.56
N ILE A 87 7.23 -3.62 -10.43
CA ILE A 87 5.89 -4.24 -10.53
C ILE A 87 6.01 -5.73 -10.89
N LEU A 88 6.86 -6.09 -11.86
CA LEU A 88 7.08 -7.48 -12.26
C LEU A 88 7.72 -8.32 -11.14
N VAL A 89 8.65 -7.72 -10.39
CA VAL A 89 9.25 -8.36 -9.21
C VAL A 89 8.18 -8.62 -8.14
N LEU A 90 7.38 -7.61 -7.78
CA LEU A 90 6.31 -7.76 -6.79
C LEU A 90 5.27 -8.81 -7.22
N ASP A 91 4.87 -8.81 -8.48
CA ASP A 91 3.95 -9.78 -9.05
C ASP A 91 4.52 -11.22 -8.96
N HIS A 92 5.81 -11.41 -9.27
CA HIS A 92 6.48 -12.69 -9.06
C HIS A 92 6.50 -13.10 -7.58
N LEU A 93 6.88 -12.20 -6.67
CA LEU A 93 7.00 -12.49 -5.25
C LEU A 93 5.65 -12.79 -4.59
N PHE A 94 4.59 -12.06 -4.93
CA PHE A 94 3.28 -12.23 -4.30
C PHE A 94 2.51 -13.40 -4.89
N TYR A 95 2.45 -13.50 -6.22
CA TYR A 95 1.54 -14.45 -6.86
C TYR A 95 2.23 -15.73 -7.30
N ARG A 96 3.52 -15.69 -7.66
CA ARG A 96 4.21 -16.87 -8.22
C ARG A 96 5.09 -17.60 -7.22
N LEU A 97 5.82 -16.88 -6.37
CA LEU A 97 6.77 -17.49 -5.43
C LEU A 97 6.09 -18.16 -4.24
N SER A 98 6.41 -19.42 -3.97
CA SER A 98 5.94 -20.13 -2.77
C SER A 98 6.78 -19.73 -1.56
N VAL A 99 6.16 -19.03 -0.59
CA VAL A 99 6.83 -18.62 0.65
C VAL A 99 6.53 -19.64 1.74
N TYR A 100 7.58 -20.19 2.34
CA TYR A 100 7.45 -21.15 3.44
C TYR A 100 6.58 -20.58 4.57
N GLY A 101 5.60 -21.36 5.04
CA GLY A 101 4.72 -20.97 6.14
C GLY A 101 3.55 -20.05 5.75
N ARG A 102 3.45 -19.56 4.50
CA ARG A 102 2.22 -18.90 4.00
C ARG A 102 1.48 -19.82 3.04
N LEU A 103 0.29 -20.26 3.43
CA LEU A 103 -0.59 -21.04 2.58
C LEU A 103 -1.23 -20.12 1.54
N LYS A 104 -0.86 -20.31 0.27
CA LYS A 104 -1.58 -19.71 -0.85
C LYS A 104 -2.92 -20.44 -1.01
N ASN A 105 -4.01 -19.68 -1.05
CA ASN A 105 -5.28 -20.24 -1.52
C ASN A 105 -5.19 -20.39 -3.04
N MET A 106 -4.80 -21.59 -3.48
CA MET A 106 -4.56 -21.88 -4.89
C MET A 106 -5.83 -21.79 -5.73
N ASP A 107 -7.00 -22.04 -5.13
CA ASP A 107 -8.29 -21.94 -5.82
C ASP A 107 -8.55 -20.49 -6.28
N LYS A 108 -8.24 -19.50 -5.44
CA LYS A 108 -8.38 -18.07 -5.81
C LYS A 108 -7.31 -17.57 -6.77
N LEU A 109 -6.14 -18.20 -6.80
CA LEU A 109 -5.05 -17.82 -7.70
C LEU A 109 -5.31 -18.26 -9.14
N GLN A 110 -6.01 -19.39 -9.33
CA GLN A 110 -6.42 -19.89 -10.64
C GLN A 110 -7.37 -18.93 -11.37
N ASP A 111 -8.13 -18.12 -10.62
CA ASP A 111 -9.00 -17.08 -11.19
C ASP A 111 -8.23 -15.84 -11.68
N LEU A 112 -7.03 -15.60 -11.15
CA LEU A 112 -6.20 -14.42 -11.47
C LEU A 112 -5.16 -14.72 -12.55
N PHE A 113 -4.72 -15.97 -12.67
CA PHE A 113 -3.70 -16.40 -13.61
C PHE A 113 -4.01 -17.81 -14.12
N GLU A 114 -3.66 -18.12 -15.38
CA GLU A 114 -3.57 -19.52 -15.81
C GLU A 114 -2.54 -20.24 -14.95
N ALA A 115 -3.00 -21.09 -14.03
CA ALA A 115 -2.14 -21.89 -13.19
C ALA A 115 -1.41 -22.95 -14.04
N LYS A 116 -0.19 -22.64 -14.48
CA LYS A 116 0.72 -23.64 -15.04
C LYS A 116 1.41 -24.35 -13.87
N THR A 117 0.98 -25.57 -13.57
CA THR A 117 1.65 -26.42 -12.58
C THR A 117 3.08 -26.70 -13.05
N VAL A 118 4.07 -26.38 -12.22
CA VAL A 118 5.44 -26.86 -12.44
C VAL A 118 5.45 -28.34 -12.03
N PRO A 119 5.80 -29.28 -12.93
CA PRO A 119 5.92 -30.69 -12.57
C PRO A 119 6.93 -30.83 -11.43
N MET A 120 6.57 -31.57 -10.39
CA MET A 120 7.55 -31.93 -9.35
C MET A 120 8.62 -32.85 -9.98
N PRO A 121 9.90 -32.70 -9.60
CA PRO A 121 10.97 -33.58 -10.06
C PRO A 121 10.78 -35.03 -9.60
#